data_AF-A0A6S7FLM6-F1
#
_entry.id   AF-A0A6S7FLM6-F1
#
_cell.length_a   1.000
_cell.length_b   1.000
_cell.length_c   1.000
_cell.angle_alpha   90.00
_cell.angle_beta   90.00
_cell.angle_gamma   90.00
#
_symmetry.space_group_name_H-M   'P 1'
#
loop_
_entity.id
_entity.type
_entity.pdbx_description
1 polymer ?
#
loop_
_entity_poly.entity_id
_entity_poly.type
_entity_poly.pdbx_seq_one_letter_code
_entity_poly.pdbx_strand_id
1 'polypeptide(L)'
;MESQLTTADVYQTASLIGKDMEQIIETFGHSAVMDLMPKVIQVLEHLEIAVGEQEKGLLELEEMRLQNERLLTEVKKEASQRRRLDEELYQYKQQSTREISELNNILEKLRDENQSLQAEGQAHRMEKKETVQHLSSADLAVLEQMKSTIDNQRDAIRSKNSEIESVKNDLEAMEEQVERLANINETIRRNLTLQKSRNSTLAQEKADLEADINVLKQQVSKATSGSAIIRLNNEFDKTAKTEDKLKKKENVESPVSKDPNRPRFTLKELQRVLKERNELKEKVIMLEEDLAFYKKTSEDEVDSASLELNTSSDKAKEKHVHKSGISKLFKFLWKDEQKTPVKTDNYIAVDSPTT
;
A
#
# COMPACT_ATOMS: atom_id res chain seq x y z
N MET A 1 -26.71 -14.39 -31.47
CA MET A 1 -26.03 -14.65 -30.19
C MET A 1 -26.76 -15.83 -29.60
N GLU A 2 -26.17 -17.02 -29.70
CA GLU A 2 -26.69 -18.18 -28.99
C GLU A 2 -26.56 -17.88 -27.49
N SER A 3 -27.65 -17.98 -26.74
CA SER A 3 -27.60 -17.86 -25.29
C SER A 3 -26.64 -18.93 -24.78
N GLN A 4 -25.48 -18.50 -24.24
CA GLN A 4 -24.50 -19.42 -23.69
C GLN A 4 -25.11 -20.08 -22.45
N LEU A 5 -25.21 -21.41 -22.50
CA LEU A 5 -25.70 -22.21 -21.39
C LEU A 5 -24.73 -22.04 -20.21
N THR A 6 -25.26 -21.71 -19.04
CA THR A 6 -24.46 -21.56 -17.82
C THR A 6 -24.61 -22.75 -16.89
N THR A 7 -23.69 -22.91 -15.96
CA THR A 7 -23.81 -23.93 -14.89
C THR A 7 -25.10 -23.73 -14.09
N ALA A 8 -25.54 -22.48 -13.88
CA ALA A 8 -26.83 -22.17 -13.26
C ALA A 8 -28.03 -22.72 -14.05
N ASP A 9 -28.00 -22.64 -15.38
CA ASP A 9 -29.06 -23.19 -16.25
C ASP A 9 -29.12 -24.72 -16.18
N VAL A 10 -27.98 -25.39 -16.06
CA VAL A 10 -27.89 -26.84 -15.84
C VAL A 10 -28.54 -27.21 -14.49
N TYR A 11 -28.26 -26.44 -13.43
CA TYR A 11 -28.88 -26.64 -12.12
C TYR A 11 -30.39 -26.41 -12.13
N GLN A 12 -30.87 -25.41 -12.87
CA GLN A 12 -32.30 -25.13 -12.98
C GLN A 12 -33.02 -26.23 -13.76
N THR A 13 -32.42 -26.72 -14.83
CA THR A 13 -32.95 -27.85 -15.62
C THR A 13 -32.95 -29.13 -14.77
N ALA A 14 -31.89 -29.39 -14.01
CA ALA A 14 -31.83 -30.52 -13.07
C ALA A 14 -32.94 -30.45 -12.01
N SER A 15 -33.26 -29.27 -11.48
CA SER A 15 -34.35 -29.11 -10.50
C SER A 15 -35.73 -29.39 -11.11
N LEU A 16 -35.98 -28.95 -12.35
CA LEU A 16 -37.23 -29.26 -13.05
C LEU A 16 -37.39 -30.75 -13.30
N ILE A 17 -36.33 -31.40 -13.79
CA ILE A 17 -36.28 -32.86 -13.97
C ILE A 17 -36.53 -33.57 -12.63
N GLY A 18 -35.98 -33.06 -11.52
CA GLY A 18 -36.24 -33.60 -10.18
C GLY A 18 -37.70 -33.57 -9.77
N LYS A 19 -38.41 -32.46 -10.05
CA LYS A 19 -39.85 -32.35 -9.77
C LYS A 19 -40.68 -33.31 -10.60
N ASP A 20 -40.34 -33.46 -11.88
CA ASP A 20 -41.04 -34.39 -12.77
C ASP A 20 -40.82 -35.85 -12.31
N MET A 21 -39.60 -36.18 -11.87
CA MET A 21 -39.29 -37.50 -11.31
C MET A 21 -39.98 -37.75 -9.97
N GLU A 22 -40.12 -36.74 -9.11
CA GLU A 22 -40.90 -36.81 -7.87
C GLU A 22 -42.37 -37.15 -8.17
N GLN A 23 -42.99 -36.47 -9.14
CA GLN A 23 -44.37 -36.74 -9.55
C GLN A 23 -44.57 -38.16 -10.08
N ILE A 24 -43.59 -38.70 -10.81
CA ILE A 24 -43.61 -40.09 -11.30
C ILE A 24 -43.52 -41.06 -10.12
N ILE A 25 -42.65 -40.79 -9.13
CA ILE A 25 -42.52 -41.61 -7.92
C ILE A 25 -43.83 -41.62 -7.13
N GLU A 26 -44.49 -40.47 -6.96
CA GLU A 26 -45.78 -40.36 -6.27
C GLU A 26 -46.88 -41.21 -6.94
N THR A 27 -46.87 -41.30 -8.28
CA THR A 27 -47.93 -41.96 -9.05
C THR A 27 -47.68 -43.46 -9.27
N PHE A 28 -46.43 -43.85 -9.51
CA PHE A 28 -46.05 -45.20 -9.94
C PHE A 28 -45.12 -45.93 -8.96
N GLY A 29 -44.76 -45.30 -7.85
CA GLY A 29 -43.83 -45.82 -6.85
C GLY A 29 -42.36 -45.72 -7.24
N HIS A 30 -41.47 -45.87 -6.26
CA HIS A 30 -40.02 -45.70 -6.44
C HIS A 30 -39.43 -46.59 -7.54
N SER A 31 -39.92 -47.83 -7.71
CA SER A 31 -39.42 -48.80 -8.70
C SER A 31 -39.46 -48.31 -10.14
N ALA A 32 -40.34 -47.36 -10.48
CA ALA A 32 -40.47 -46.83 -11.83
C ALA A 32 -39.25 -46.00 -12.29
N VAL A 33 -38.49 -45.43 -11.35
CA VAL A 33 -37.42 -44.46 -11.64
C VAL A 33 -36.03 -44.95 -11.20
N MET A 34 -35.96 -46.05 -10.43
CA MET A 34 -34.72 -46.60 -9.85
C MET A 34 -33.55 -46.75 -10.83
N ASP A 35 -33.79 -47.31 -12.02
CA ASP A 35 -32.73 -47.58 -13.00
C ASP A 35 -32.44 -46.41 -13.94
N LEU A 36 -33.41 -45.49 -14.09
CA LEU A 36 -33.31 -44.34 -14.98
C LEU A 36 -32.59 -43.17 -14.31
N MET A 37 -32.87 -42.91 -13.02
CA MET A 37 -32.33 -41.75 -12.33
C MET A 37 -30.80 -41.70 -12.30
N PRO A 38 -30.06 -42.78 -11.99
CA PRO A 38 -28.61 -42.72 -11.97
C PRO A 38 -28.02 -42.31 -13.32
N LYS A 39 -28.66 -42.71 -14.43
CA LYS A 39 -28.26 -42.33 -15.79
C LYS A 39 -28.54 -40.86 -16.07
N VAL A 40 -29.70 -40.36 -15.65
CA VAL A 40 -30.06 -38.94 -15.78
C VAL A 40 -29.13 -38.06 -14.95
N ILE A 41 -28.83 -38.45 -13.70
CA ILE A 41 -27.84 -37.77 -12.86
C ILE A 41 -26.49 -37.75 -13.57
N GLN A 42 -26.02 -38.88 -14.08
CA GLN A 42 -24.72 -38.96 -14.77
C GLN A 42 -24.66 -38.05 -16.02
N VAL A 43 -25.73 -37.96 -16.81
CA VAL A 43 -25.79 -37.05 -17.96
C VAL A 43 -25.76 -35.58 -17.52
N LEU A 44 -26.51 -35.24 -16.47
CA LEU A 44 -26.52 -33.89 -15.91
C LEU A 44 -25.16 -33.51 -15.30
N GLU A 45 -24.47 -34.46 -14.65
CA GLU A 45 -23.11 -34.27 -14.13
C GLU A 45 -22.08 -34.03 -15.24
N HIS A 46 -22.14 -34.79 -16.34
CA HIS A 46 -21.27 -34.54 -17.49
C HIS A 46 -21.57 -33.18 -18.14
N LEU A 47 -22.84 -32.78 -18.17
CA LEU A 47 -23.24 -31.47 -18.69
C LEU A 47 -22.74 -30.33 -17.80
N GLU A 48 -22.81 -30.47 -16.48
CA GLU A 48 -22.23 -29.51 -15.52
C GLU A 48 -20.74 -29.31 -15.74
N ILE A 49 -19.99 -30.42 -15.91
CA ILE A 49 -18.54 -30.36 -16.14
C ILE A 49 -18.25 -29.67 -17.47
N ALA A 50 -18.91 -30.10 -18.56
CA ALA A 50 -18.67 -29.54 -19.88
C ALA A 50 -19.00 -28.04 -19.95
N VAL A 51 -20.10 -27.62 -19.33
CA VAL A 51 -20.51 -26.21 -19.26
C VAL A 51 -19.57 -25.41 -18.35
N GLY A 52 -19.14 -25.96 -17.22
CA GLY A 52 -18.18 -25.30 -16.32
C GLY A 52 -16.80 -25.11 -16.96
N GLU A 53 -16.31 -26.11 -17.71
CA GLU A 53 -15.07 -25.99 -18.50
C GLU A 53 -15.20 -24.95 -19.61
N GLN A 54 -16.37 -24.90 -20.27
CA GLN A 54 -16.66 -23.88 -21.28
C GLN A 54 -16.70 -22.46 -20.68
N GLU A 55 -17.37 -22.26 -19.55
CA GLU A 55 -17.39 -20.98 -18.82
C GLU A 55 -15.99 -20.53 -18.43
N LYS A 56 -15.18 -21.46 -17.90
CA LYS A 56 -13.77 -21.18 -17.56
C LYS A 56 -12.96 -20.78 -18.79
N GLY A 57 -13.09 -21.52 -19.89
CA GLY A 57 -12.39 -21.20 -21.14
C GLY A 57 -12.83 -19.85 -21.73
N LEU A 58 -14.09 -19.47 -21.59
CA LEU A 58 -14.59 -18.15 -22.01
C LEU A 58 -13.99 -17.02 -21.15
N LEU A 59 -13.88 -17.22 -19.83
CA LEU A 59 -13.24 -16.26 -18.93
C LEU A 59 -11.76 -16.09 -19.26
N GLU A 60 -11.03 -17.19 -19.46
CA GLU A 60 -9.62 -17.16 -19.88
C GLU A 60 -9.46 -16.46 -21.24
N LEU A 61 -10.35 -16.73 -22.19
CA LEU A 61 -10.33 -16.08 -23.51
C LEU A 61 -10.55 -14.57 -23.39
N GLU A 62 -11.51 -14.12 -22.57
CA GLU A 62 -11.78 -12.70 -22.37
C GLU A 62 -10.64 -12.01 -21.61
N GLU A 63 -10.03 -12.66 -20.63
CA GLU A 63 -8.83 -12.17 -19.95
C GLU A 63 -7.68 -11.96 -20.94
N MET A 64 -7.40 -12.95 -21.79
CA MET A 64 -6.38 -12.87 -22.84
C MET A 64 -6.72 -11.79 -23.88
N ARG A 65 -8.01 -11.59 -24.19
CA ARG A 65 -8.48 -10.53 -25.10
C ARG A 65 -8.19 -9.15 -24.50
N LEU A 66 -8.55 -8.95 -23.23
CA LEU A 66 -8.30 -7.69 -22.50
C LEU A 66 -6.80 -7.41 -22.36
N GLN A 67 -5.98 -8.44 -22.08
CA GLN A 67 -4.53 -8.29 -22.03
C GLN A 67 -3.94 -7.90 -23.38
N ASN A 68 -4.39 -8.52 -24.48
CA ASN A 68 -3.98 -8.14 -25.83
C ASN A 68 -4.38 -6.70 -26.16
N GLU A 69 -5.60 -6.29 -25.83
CA GLU A 69 -6.07 -4.93 -26.04
C GLU A 69 -5.18 -3.93 -25.27
N ARG A 70 -4.88 -4.22 -24.00
CA ARG A 70 -3.95 -3.42 -23.19
C ARG A 70 -2.56 -3.34 -23.84
N LEU A 71 -1.97 -4.46 -24.24
CA LEU A 71 -0.66 -4.50 -24.89
C LEU A 71 -0.65 -3.71 -26.20
N LEU A 72 -1.69 -3.82 -27.03
CA LEU A 72 -1.83 -3.04 -28.26
C LEU A 72 -1.87 -1.53 -27.97
N THR A 73 -2.59 -1.10 -26.94
CA THR A 73 -2.59 0.33 -26.55
C THR A 73 -1.22 0.80 -26.09
N GLU A 74 -0.48 -0.04 -25.36
CA GLU A 74 0.86 0.29 -24.88
C GLU A 74 1.87 0.39 -26.03
N VAL A 75 1.85 -0.59 -26.94
CA VAL A 75 2.68 -0.57 -28.16
C VAL A 75 2.39 0.69 -28.99
N LYS A 76 1.12 1.09 -29.12
CA LYS A 76 0.74 2.31 -29.84
C LYS A 76 1.26 3.58 -29.16
N LYS A 77 1.20 3.65 -27.83
CA LYS A 77 1.74 4.78 -27.05
C LYS A 77 3.25 4.87 -27.20
N GLU A 78 3.94 3.75 -26.99
CA GLU A 78 5.41 3.65 -27.12
C GLU A 78 5.86 4.05 -28.53
N ALA A 79 5.18 3.56 -29.57
CA ALA A 79 5.47 3.96 -30.96
C ALA A 79 5.26 5.47 -31.19
N SER A 80 4.25 6.07 -30.59
CA SER A 80 4.02 7.53 -30.68
C SER A 80 5.08 8.34 -29.94
N GLN A 81 5.53 7.86 -28.78
CA GLN A 81 6.59 8.49 -27.99
C GLN A 81 7.93 8.43 -28.72
N ARG A 82 8.29 7.26 -29.28
CA ARG A 82 9.50 7.11 -30.09
C ARG A 82 9.54 8.08 -31.26
N ARG A 83 8.41 8.23 -31.99
CA ARG A 83 8.33 9.21 -33.09
C ARG A 83 8.59 10.64 -32.63
N ARG A 84 8.06 11.05 -31.47
CA ARG A 84 8.32 12.39 -30.91
C ARG A 84 9.79 12.58 -30.57
N LEU A 85 10.40 11.60 -29.91
CA LEU A 85 11.83 11.66 -29.58
C LEU A 85 12.71 11.68 -30.84
N ASP A 86 12.37 10.92 -31.86
CA ASP A 86 13.09 10.93 -33.15
C ASP A 86 12.97 12.31 -33.84
N GLU A 87 11.81 12.95 -33.79
CA GLU A 87 11.60 14.31 -34.30
C GLU A 87 12.41 15.35 -33.51
N GLU A 88 12.42 15.28 -32.18
CA GLU A 88 13.23 16.15 -31.31
C GLU A 88 14.73 15.98 -31.56
N LEU A 89 15.20 14.73 -31.67
CA LEU A 89 16.59 14.41 -32.00
C LEU A 89 16.97 14.95 -33.38
N TYR A 90 16.09 14.84 -34.36
CA TYR A 90 16.31 15.38 -35.68
C TYR A 90 16.43 16.92 -35.64
N GLN A 91 15.57 17.60 -34.89
CA GLN A 91 15.63 19.05 -34.70
C GLN A 91 16.92 19.48 -34.01
N TYR A 92 17.30 18.81 -32.92
CA TYR A 92 18.55 19.08 -32.21
C TYR A 92 19.77 18.89 -33.11
N LYS A 93 19.81 17.80 -33.88
CA LYS A 93 20.88 17.56 -34.86
C LYS A 93 20.95 18.66 -35.91
N GLN A 94 19.81 19.11 -36.42
CA GLN A 94 19.75 20.18 -37.40
C GLN A 94 20.24 21.50 -36.80
N GLN A 95 19.80 21.85 -35.58
CA GLN A 95 20.25 23.04 -34.86
C GLN A 95 21.76 23.00 -34.60
N SER A 96 22.28 21.90 -34.05
CA SER A 96 23.71 21.72 -33.81
C SER A 96 24.52 21.86 -35.09
N THR A 97 24.04 21.30 -36.21
CA THR A 97 24.71 21.45 -37.52
C THR A 97 24.74 22.91 -37.98
N ARG A 98 23.64 23.66 -37.76
CA ARG A 98 23.59 25.10 -38.06
C ARG A 98 24.57 25.89 -37.18
N GLU A 99 24.56 25.66 -35.87
CA GLU A 99 25.46 26.32 -34.93
C GLU A 99 26.93 26.05 -35.26
N ILE A 100 27.28 24.79 -35.58
CA ILE A 100 28.65 24.43 -36.02
C ILE A 100 29.02 25.19 -37.30
N SER A 101 28.09 25.26 -38.27
CA SER A 101 28.30 26.01 -39.51
C SER A 101 28.51 27.51 -39.25
N GLU A 102 27.70 28.10 -38.37
CA GLU A 102 27.81 29.51 -37.98
C GLU A 102 29.12 29.81 -37.26
N LEU A 103 29.52 28.96 -36.29
CA LEU A 103 30.80 29.07 -35.60
C LEU A 103 31.98 28.93 -36.56
N ASN A 104 31.93 27.99 -37.49
CA ASN A 104 32.95 27.86 -38.53
C ASN A 104 33.06 29.13 -39.40
N ASN A 105 31.92 29.71 -39.80
CA ASN A 105 31.92 30.96 -40.56
C ASN A 105 32.51 32.13 -39.75
N ILE A 106 32.23 32.21 -38.44
CA ILE A 106 32.81 33.22 -37.57
C ILE A 106 34.32 33.01 -37.41
N LEU A 107 34.75 31.76 -37.20
CA LEU A 107 36.16 31.41 -37.11
C LEU A 107 36.92 31.75 -38.40
N GLU A 108 36.31 31.51 -39.56
CA GLU A 108 36.88 31.88 -40.85
C GLU A 108 37.05 33.40 -40.97
N LYS A 109 36.00 34.19 -40.66
CA LYS A 109 36.09 35.66 -40.66
C LYS A 109 37.16 36.19 -39.70
N LEU A 110 37.24 35.67 -38.48
CA LEU A 110 38.25 36.06 -37.50
C LEU A 110 39.66 35.64 -37.93
N ARG A 111 39.79 34.52 -38.63
CA ARG A 111 41.07 34.07 -39.20
C ARG A 111 41.53 35.01 -40.30
N ASP A 112 40.62 35.44 -41.17
CA ASP A 112 40.91 36.41 -42.24
C ASP A 112 41.28 37.79 -41.66
N GLU A 113 40.53 38.27 -40.67
CA GLU A 113 40.83 39.54 -39.98
C GLU A 113 42.19 39.49 -39.27
N ASN A 114 42.49 38.40 -38.57
CA ASN A 114 43.81 38.21 -37.95
C ASN A 114 44.93 38.17 -38.99
N GLN A 115 44.74 37.52 -40.14
CA GLN A 115 45.73 37.54 -41.21
C GLN A 115 45.94 38.95 -41.76
N SER A 116 44.85 39.71 -41.95
CA SER A 116 44.91 41.11 -42.41
C SER A 116 45.64 42.00 -41.40
N LEU A 117 45.28 41.93 -40.12
CA LEU A 117 45.93 42.69 -39.04
C LEU A 117 47.40 42.29 -38.86
N GLN A 118 47.74 41.01 -39.05
CA GLN A 118 49.13 40.59 -39.05
C GLN A 118 49.90 41.19 -40.23
N ALA A 119 49.32 41.23 -41.42
CA ALA A 119 49.93 41.86 -42.59
C ALA A 119 50.12 43.38 -42.38
N GLU A 120 49.11 44.07 -41.84
CA GLU A 120 49.16 45.49 -41.50
C GLU A 120 50.17 45.77 -40.37
N GLY A 121 50.19 44.95 -39.33
CA GLY A 121 51.18 45.04 -38.25
C GLY A 121 52.61 44.77 -38.72
N GLN A 122 52.80 43.89 -39.70
CA GLN A 122 54.10 43.69 -40.36
C GLN A 122 54.50 44.92 -41.18
N ALA A 123 53.58 45.52 -41.94
CA ALA A 123 53.81 46.75 -42.68
C ALA A 123 54.18 47.92 -41.75
N HIS A 124 53.39 48.16 -40.70
CA HIS A 124 53.69 49.16 -39.69
C HIS A 124 54.97 48.88 -38.91
N ARG A 125 55.36 47.62 -38.67
CA ARG A 125 56.65 47.30 -38.05
C ARG A 125 57.82 47.61 -38.99
N MET A 126 57.65 47.51 -40.31
CA MET A 126 58.64 47.97 -41.28
C MET A 126 58.77 49.50 -41.24
N GLU A 127 57.65 50.24 -41.22
CA GLU A 127 57.63 51.70 -41.05
C GLU A 127 58.20 52.16 -39.69
N LYS A 128 57.91 51.42 -38.62
CA LYS A 128 58.37 51.77 -37.26
C LYS A 128 59.85 51.45 -37.04
N LYS A 129 60.42 50.48 -37.78
CA LYS A 129 61.87 50.25 -37.79
C LYS A 129 62.65 51.45 -38.34
N GLU A 130 62.05 52.26 -39.21
CA GLU A 130 62.65 53.52 -39.68
C GLU A 130 62.55 54.65 -38.63
N THR A 131 61.51 54.67 -37.80
CA THR A 131 61.30 55.74 -36.79
C THR A 131 61.93 55.46 -35.42
N VAL A 132 62.19 54.19 -35.06
CA VAL A 132 62.78 53.80 -33.76
C VAL A 132 64.29 54.08 -33.67
N GLN A 133 64.95 54.54 -34.73
CA GLN A 133 66.34 55.01 -34.68
C GLN A 133 66.54 56.26 -33.79
N HIS A 134 65.47 56.90 -33.29
CA HIS A 134 65.53 58.18 -32.56
C HIS A 134 64.75 58.23 -31.24
N LEU A 135 64.81 57.20 -30.38
CA LEU A 135 64.27 57.29 -29.01
C LEU A 135 65.40 57.47 -27.98
N SER A 136 65.26 58.48 -27.11
CA SER A 136 66.24 58.81 -26.06
C SER A 136 66.10 57.87 -24.86
N SER A 137 67.21 57.62 -24.15
CA SER A 137 67.28 56.74 -22.97
C SER A 137 66.30 57.09 -21.85
N ALA A 138 65.83 58.34 -21.77
CA ALA A 138 64.85 58.79 -20.79
C ALA A 138 63.43 58.26 -21.08
N ASP A 139 63.05 58.21 -22.36
CA ASP A 139 61.73 57.70 -22.77
C ASP A 139 61.62 56.20 -22.53
N LEU A 140 62.75 55.48 -22.66
CA LEU A 140 62.83 54.05 -22.41
C LEU A 140 62.64 53.73 -20.90
N ALA A 141 63.19 54.57 -20.01
CA ALA A 141 63.02 54.43 -18.57
C ALA A 141 61.58 54.70 -18.10
N VAL A 142 60.89 55.70 -18.67
CA VAL A 142 59.48 56.00 -18.35
C VAL A 142 58.57 54.86 -18.80
N LEU A 143 58.80 54.30 -20.00
CA LEU A 143 58.04 53.15 -20.49
C LEU A 143 58.23 51.91 -19.63
N GLU A 144 59.44 51.67 -19.12
CA GLU A 144 59.72 50.57 -18.21
C GLU A 144 59.01 50.74 -16.86
N GLN A 145 58.99 51.96 -16.32
CA GLN A 145 58.24 52.29 -15.11
C GLN A 145 56.72 52.10 -15.31
N MET A 146 56.16 52.56 -16.43
CA MET A 146 54.75 52.36 -16.76
C MET A 146 54.40 50.88 -16.96
N LYS A 147 55.31 50.10 -17.57
CA LYS A 147 55.12 48.66 -17.72
C LYS A 147 55.08 47.96 -16.36
N SER A 148 56.01 48.31 -15.47
CA SER A 148 56.05 47.76 -14.11
C SER A 148 54.78 48.08 -13.31
N THR A 149 54.26 49.31 -13.39
CA THR A 149 53.00 49.65 -12.70
C THR A 149 51.79 48.93 -13.29
N ILE A 150 51.72 48.76 -14.61
CA ILE A 150 50.66 48.00 -15.28
C ILE A 150 50.71 46.52 -14.87
N ASP A 151 51.89 45.91 -14.83
CA ASP A 151 52.04 44.51 -14.44
C ASP A 151 51.66 44.30 -12.96
N ASN A 152 52.07 45.21 -12.07
CA ASN A 152 51.64 45.20 -10.66
C ASN A 152 50.11 45.35 -10.51
N GLN A 153 49.48 46.25 -11.29
CA GLN A 153 48.03 46.42 -11.29
C GLN A 153 47.31 45.17 -11.81
N ARG A 154 47.83 44.52 -12.85
CA ARG A 154 47.27 43.26 -13.38
C ARG A 154 47.32 42.14 -12.35
N ASP A 155 48.43 42.01 -11.63
CA ASP A 155 48.57 40.97 -10.60
C ASP A 155 47.67 41.26 -9.40
N ALA A 156 47.51 42.52 -9.01
CA ALA A 156 46.54 42.91 -7.98
C ALA A 156 45.09 42.59 -8.40
N ILE A 157 44.72 42.88 -9.65
CA ILE A 157 43.39 42.54 -10.20
C ILE A 157 43.18 41.03 -10.21
N ARG A 158 44.18 40.24 -10.62
CA ARG A 158 44.09 38.77 -10.61
C ARG A 158 43.91 38.23 -9.19
N SER A 159 44.67 38.75 -8.23
CA SER A 159 44.56 38.36 -6.83
C SER A 159 43.17 38.70 -6.27
N LYS A 160 42.66 39.92 -6.54
CA LYS A 160 41.32 40.32 -6.10
C LYS A 160 40.20 39.53 -6.76
N ASN A 161 40.33 39.20 -8.05
CA ASN A 161 39.36 38.33 -8.73
C ASN A 161 39.34 36.92 -8.13
N SER A 162 40.50 36.35 -7.79
CA SER A 162 40.57 35.05 -7.12
C SER A 162 39.93 35.07 -5.71
N GLU A 163 40.12 36.16 -4.97
CA GLU A 163 39.45 36.37 -3.68
C GLU A 163 37.92 36.47 -3.84
N ILE A 164 37.44 37.21 -4.84
CA ILE A 164 36.01 37.33 -5.17
C ILE A 164 35.43 35.96 -5.54
N GLU A 165 36.11 35.16 -6.37
CA GLU A 165 35.65 33.81 -6.71
C GLU A 165 35.56 32.91 -5.48
N SER A 166 36.53 32.97 -4.58
CA SER A 166 36.48 32.21 -3.32
C SER A 166 35.27 32.60 -2.47
N VAL A 167 35.04 33.90 -2.27
CA VAL A 167 33.89 34.39 -1.49
C VAL A 167 32.56 34.06 -2.17
N LYS A 168 32.50 34.10 -3.51
CA LYS A 168 31.32 33.69 -4.27
C LYS A 168 30.99 32.21 -4.03
N ASN A 169 31.99 31.34 -4.07
CA ASN A 169 31.81 29.91 -3.81
C ASN A 169 31.33 29.65 -2.38
N ASP A 170 31.87 30.38 -1.39
CA ASP A 170 31.42 30.28 0.01
C ASP A 170 29.97 30.77 0.17
N LEU A 171 29.59 31.84 -0.53
CA LEU A 171 28.22 32.36 -0.53
C LEU A 171 27.25 31.33 -1.12
N GLU A 172 27.56 30.77 -2.30
CA GLU A 172 26.76 29.73 -2.95
C GLU A 172 26.58 28.49 -2.04
N ALA A 173 27.66 28.06 -1.37
CA ALA A 173 27.61 26.93 -0.44
C ALA A 173 26.71 27.23 0.78
N MET A 174 26.75 28.47 1.29
CA MET A 174 25.88 28.91 2.39
C MET A 174 24.42 29.04 1.94
N GLU A 175 24.15 29.52 0.73
CA GLU A 175 22.82 29.58 0.13
C GLU A 175 22.22 28.16 0.00
N GLU A 176 22.99 27.18 -0.47
CA GLU A 176 22.56 25.78 -0.55
C GLU A 176 22.23 25.19 0.84
N GLN A 177 23.00 25.55 1.88
CA GLN A 177 22.68 25.15 3.26
C GLN A 177 21.36 25.76 3.75
N VAL A 178 21.13 27.04 3.47
CA VAL A 178 19.88 27.73 3.83
C VAL A 178 18.69 27.10 3.11
N GLU A 179 18.80 26.80 1.83
CA GLU A 179 17.74 26.14 1.06
C GLU A 179 17.43 24.74 1.61
N ARG A 180 18.46 23.93 1.91
CA ARG A 180 18.28 22.62 2.55
C ARG A 180 17.55 22.72 3.88
N LEU A 181 17.93 23.67 4.74
CA LEU A 181 17.26 23.91 6.02
C LEU A 181 15.83 24.42 5.84
N ALA A 182 15.57 25.25 4.84
CA ALA A 182 14.23 25.72 4.51
C ALA A 182 13.31 24.56 4.12
N ASN A 183 13.79 23.64 3.27
CA ASN A 183 13.05 22.44 2.84
C ASN A 183 12.75 21.49 4.01
N ILE A 184 13.72 21.29 4.91
CA ILE A 184 13.52 20.50 6.14
C ILE A 184 12.48 21.16 7.04
N ASN A 185 12.58 22.47 7.26
CA ASN A 185 11.63 23.22 8.08
C ASN A 185 10.22 23.18 7.50
N GLU A 186 10.07 23.30 6.18
CA GLU A 186 8.78 23.20 5.52
C GLU A 186 8.18 21.79 5.67
N THR A 187 9.00 20.75 5.53
CA THR A 187 8.59 19.35 5.76
C THR A 187 8.13 19.13 7.21
N ILE A 188 8.85 19.67 8.20
CA ILE A 188 8.45 19.60 9.61
C ILE A 188 7.12 20.33 9.83
N ARG A 189 6.92 21.50 9.22
CA ARG A 189 5.65 22.25 9.31
C ARG A 189 4.47 21.49 8.69
N ARG A 190 4.67 20.85 7.53
CA ARG A 190 3.67 19.97 6.91
C ARG A 190 3.33 18.79 7.81
N ASN A 191 4.34 18.07 8.30
CA ASN A 191 4.16 16.93 9.22
C ASN A 191 3.45 17.34 10.52
N LEU A 192 3.80 18.49 11.10
CA LEU A 192 3.12 19.01 12.28
C LEU A 192 1.64 19.31 12.00
N THR A 193 1.33 19.85 10.82
CA THR A 193 -0.06 20.13 10.41
C THR A 193 -0.86 18.83 10.25
N LEU A 194 -0.28 17.82 9.60
CA LEU A 194 -0.89 16.49 9.46
C LEU A 194 -1.09 15.79 10.82
N GLN A 195 -0.11 15.87 11.72
CA GLN A 195 -0.24 15.31 13.05
C GLN A 195 -1.31 16.04 13.87
N LYS A 196 -1.41 17.36 13.73
CA LYS A 196 -2.49 18.15 14.36
C LYS A 196 -3.87 17.76 13.83
N SER A 197 -4.04 17.57 12.51
CA SER A 197 -5.33 17.14 11.96
C SER A 197 -5.69 15.73 12.41
N ARG A 198 -4.75 14.78 12.36
CA ARG A 198 -4.95 13.41 12.86
C ARG A 198 -5.35 13.38 14.34
N ASN A 199 -4.68 14.17 15.18
CA ASN A 199 -5.03 14.28 16.60
C ASN A 199 -6.42 14.90 16.80
N SER A 200 -6.81 15.86 15.97
CA SER A 200 -8.17 16.43 16.01
C SER A 200 -9.22 15.39 15.63
N THR A 201 -8.99 14.59 14.60
CA THR A 201 -9.90 13.51 14.19
C THR A 201 -10.02 12.44 15.27
N LEU A 202 -8.89 11.96 15.82
CA LEU A 202 -8.90 11.00 16.93
C LEU A 202 -9.58 11.54 18.19
N ALA A 203 -9.42 12.84 18.47
CA ALA A 203 -10.11 13.49 19.58
C ALA A 203 -11.64 13.54 19.36
N GLN A 204 -12.09 13.75 18.11
CA GLN A 204 -13.50 13.70 17.74
C GLN A 204 -14.06 12.28 17.87
N GLU A 205 -13.39 11.28 17.29
CA GLU A 205 -13.80 9.87 17.40
C GLU A 205 -13.88 9.42 18.87
N LYS A 206 -12.91 9.84 19.70
CA LYS A 206 -12.94 9.58 21.13
C LYS A 206 -14.15 10.23 21.81
N ALA A 207 -14.48 11.47 21.47
CA ALA A 207 -15.65 12.15 22.03
C ALA A 207 -16.96 11.46 21.64
N ASP A 208 -17.07 11.01 20.39
CA ASP A 208 -18.24 10.28 19.88
C ASP A 208 -18.40 8.92 20.59
N LEU A 209 -17.31 8.15 20.74
CA LEU A 209 -17.31 6.89 21.49
C LEU A 209 -17.62 7.10 22.99
N GLU A 210 -17.11 8.16 23.61
CA GLU A 210 -17.47 8.51 25.00
C GLU A 210 -18.96 8.85 25.13
N ALA A 211 -19.54 9.53 24.13
CA ALA A 211 -20.98 9.79 24.08
C ALA A 211 -21.79 8.49 23.96
N ASP A 212 -21.41 7.59 23.06
CA ASP A 212 -22.05 6.29 22.88
C ASP A 212 -21.98 5.43 24.16
N ILE A 213 -20.82 5.38 24.81
CA ILE A 213 -20.64 4.69 26.10
C ILE A 213 -21.57 5.29 27.15
N ASN A 214 -21.72 6.61 27.21
CA ASN A 214 -22.61 7.26 28.17
C ASN A 214 -24.09 6.96 27.89
N VAL A 215 -24.49 6.92 26.61
CA VAL A 215 -25.85 6.50 26.21
C VAL A 215 -26.11 5.05 26.61
N LEU A 216 -25.19 4.14 26.30
CA LEU A 216 -25.29 2.72 26.68
C LEU A 216 -25.34 2.56 28.20
N LYS A 217 -24.50 3.27 28.96
CA LYS A 217 -24.57 3.28 30.44
C LYS A 217 -25.94 3.75 30.94
N GLN A 218 -26.53 4.77 30.32
CA GLN A 218 -27.86 5.24 30.68
C GLN A 218 -28.96 4.23 30.32
N GLN A 219 -28.84 3.53 29.19
CA GLN A 219 -29.78 2.47 28.81
C GLN A 219 -29.68 1.27 29.77
N VAL A 220 -28.45 0.86 30.12
CA VAL A 220 -28.21 -0.19 31.12
C VAL A 220 -28.78 0.24 32.47
N SER A 221 -28.56 1.48 32.93
CA SER A 221 -29.13 1.93 34.21
C SER A 221 -30.66 1.96 34.19
N LYS A 222 -31.29 2.34 33.07
CA LYS A 222 -32.75 2.27 32.87
C LYS A 222 -33.27 0.83 32.83
N ALA A 223 -32.61 -0.07 32.12
CA ALA A 223 -32.96 -1.50 32.06
C ALA A 223 -32.79 -2.19 33.43
N THR A 224 -31.76 -1.81 34.18
CA THR A 224 -31.48 -2.33 35.52
C THR A 224 -32.41 -1.69 36.57
N SER A 225 -32.93 -0.47 36.32
CA SER A 225 -34.01 0.17 37.11
C SER A 225 -35.35 -0.56 36.99
N GLY A 226 -35.54 -1.41 35.98
CA GLY A 226 -36.75 -2.23 35.80
C GLY A 226 -36.78 -3.54 36.61
N SER A 227 -35.67 -3.99 37.21
CA SER A 227 -35.69 -5.29 37.89
C SER A 227 -34.77 -5.46 39.10
N ALA A 228 -33.68 -4.69 39.24
CA ALA A 228 -32.67 -4.99 40.29
C ALA A 228 -32.19 -3.81 41.15
N ILE A 229 -32.33 -2.55 40.71
CA ILE A 229 -31.72 -1.41 41.43
C ILE A 229 -32.52 -0.94 42.66
N ILE A 230 -33.85 -1.06 42.69
CA ILE A 230 -34.64 -0.62 43.87
C ILE A 230 -34.30 -1.46 45.13
N ARG A 231 -33.82 -2.69 44.96
CA ARG A 231 -33.44 -3.56 46.09
C ARG A 231 -32.03 -3.31 46.61
N LEU A 232 -31.09 -2.89 45.75
CA LEU A 232 -29.70 -2.65 46.16
C LEU A 232 -29.44 -1.20 46.61
N ASN A 233 -30.26 -0.22 46.18
CA ASN A 233 -30.11 1.16 46.63
C ASN A 233 -30.54 1.37 48.10
N ASN A 234 -31.45 0.54 48.62
CA ASN A 234 -31.86 0.59 50.04
C ASN A 234 -30.83 0.01 51.02
N GLU A 235 -29.82 -0.72 50.54
CA GLU A 235 -28.73 -1.25 51.38
C GLU A 235 -27.48 -0.37 51.37
N PHE A 236 -27.25 0.44 50.33
CA PHE A 236 -26.06 1.30 50.22
C PHE A 236 -26.20 2.66 50.95
N ASP A 237 -27.42 3.12 51.23
CA ASP A 237 -27.69 4.38 51.95
C ASP A 237 -27.40 4.35 53.47
N LYS A 238 -27.04 3.17 54.02
CA LYS A 238 -26.60 3.05 55.43
C LYS A 238 -25.09 3.20 55.63
N THR A 239 -24.27 3.14 54.58
CA THR A 239 -22.80 3.16 54.69
C THR A 239 -22.13 4.46 54.22
N ALA A 240 -22.89 5.43 53.68
CA ALA A 240 -22.36 6.68 53.14
C ALA A 240 -22.48 7.91 54.08
N LYS A 241 -22.70 7.72 55.39
CA LYS A 241 -22.79 8.80 56.39
C LYS A 241 -21.49 9.09 57.15
N THR A 242 -20.32 8.73 56.61
CA THR A 242 -19.03 8.86 57.32
C THR A 242 -17.91 9.58 56.58
N GLU A 243 -18.13 10.21 55.42
CA GLU A 243 -17.04 10.89 54.69
C GLU A 243 -17.34 12.33 54.23
N ASP A 244 -18.25 13.05 54.90
CA ASP A 244 -18.51 14.47 54.58
C ASP A 244 -18.08 15.46 55.68
N LYS A 245 -16.87 15.25 56.23
CA LYS A 245 -16.21 16.23 57.10
C LYS A 245 -14.71 16.30 56.83
N LEU A 246 -14.29 16.85 55.69
CA LEU A 246 -12.92 17.35 55.50
C LEU A 246 -12.82 18.31 54.31
N LYS A 247 -13.67 19.34 54.27
CA LYS A 247 -13.45 20.54 53.45
C LYS A 247 -13.87 21.79 54.20
N LYS A 248 -13.08 22.18 55.20
CA LYS A 248 -12.90 23.57 55.69
C LYS A 248 -11.91 23.58 56.85
N LYS A 249 -11.06 24.61 56.87
CA LYS A 249 -9.87 24.87 57.72
C LYS A 249 -8.56 24.43 57.07
N GLU A 250 -7.48 25.19 57.05
CA GLU A 250 -7.21 26.61 57.33
C GLU A 250 -5.78 26.85 56.82
N ASN A 251 -5.51 28.10 56.48
CA ASN A 251 -4.20 28.68 56.24
C ASN A 251 -3.36 28.67 57.54
N VAL A 252 -2.27 27.89 57.66
CA VAL A 252 -1.14 28.15 58.59
C VAL A 252 0.15 27.47 58.08
N GLU A 253 1.25 28.22 58.14
CA GLU A 253 2.63 27.85 57.85
C GLU A 253 3.24 26.77 58.77
N SER A 254 4.08 25.90 58.17
CA SER A 254 5.25 25.17 58.74
C SER A 254 5.01 24.02 59.75
N PRO A 255 5.94 23.03 59.94
CA PRO A 255 7.28 22.84 59.38
C PRO A 255 7.54 21.45 58.74
N VAL A 256 8.66 21.39 58.03
CA VAL A 256 9.28 20.26 57.32
C VAL A 256 9.24 18.93 58.07
N SER A 257 8.49 17.96 57.54
CA SER A 257 8.68 16.53 57.81
C SER A 257 9.74 15.97 56.84
N LYS A 258 10.91 15.63 57.40
CA LYS A 258 12.04 14.97 56.71
C LYS A 258 11.77 13.46 56.63
N ASP A 259 10.95 13.04 55.69
CA ASP A 259 10.95 11.64 55.26
C ASP A 259 11.99 11.46 54.14
N PRO A 260 13.07 10.67 54.35
CA PRO A 260 14.11 10.42 53.34
C PRO A 260 13.65 9.49 52.21
N ASN A 261 12.61 8.67 52.42
CA ASN A 261 12.12 7.70 51.44
C ASN A 261 10.76 8.07 50.82
N ARG A 262 10.23 9.26 51.16
CA ARG A 262 9.03 9.77 50.48
C ARG A 262 9.38 10.12 49.04
N PRO A 263 8.74 9.52 48.03
CA PRO A 263 8.98 9.87 46.63
C PRO A 263 8.60 11.34 46.40
N ARG A 264 9.62 12.19 46.23
CA ARG A 264 9.48 13.65 46.01
C ARG A 264 9.31 13.94 44.53
N PHE A 265 8.38 13.27 43.87
CA PHE A 265 8.06 13.63 42.48
C PHE A 265 7.38 14.99 42.48
N THR A 266 7.93 15.93 41.73
CA THR A 266 7.18 17.14 41.39
C THR A 266 5.94 16.74 40.58
N LEU A 267 4.86 17.52 40.63
CA LEU A 267 3.64 17.22 39.83
C LEU A 267 3.98 17.01 38.34
N LYS A 268 4.99 17.73 37.84
CA LYS A 268 5.55 17.60 36.50
C LYS A 268 6.27 16.28 36.26
N GLU A 269 7.03 15.78 37.24
CA GLU A 269 7.68 14.46 37.15
C GLU A 269 6.66 13.33 37.23
N LEU A 270 5.67 13.42 38.11
CA LEU A 270 4.60 12.42 38.15
C LEU A 270 3.82 12.37 36.83
N GLN A 271 3.54 13.54 36.23
CA GLN A 271 2.91 13.61 34.91
C GLN A 271 3.81 13.01 33.82
N ARG A 272 5.12 13.24 33.87
CA ARG A 272 6.10 12.63 32.95
C ARG A 272 6.12 11.11 33.09
N VAL A 273 6.21 10.60 34.31
CA VAL A 273 6.23 9.15 34.61
C VAL A 273 4.90 8.51 34.22
N LEU A 274 3.78 9.19 34.40
CA LEU A 274 2.47 8.71 33.93
C LEU A 274 2.40 8.64 32.41
N LYS A 275 2.94 9.65 31.71
CA LYS A 275 3.00 9.66 30.25
C LYS A 275 3.91 8.53 29.73
N GLU A 276 5.08 8.38 30.32
CA GLU A 276 6.03 7.31 29.98
C GLU A 276 5.45 5.92 30.28
N ARG A 277 4.78 5.73 31.43
CA ARG A 277 4.08 4.48 31.75
C ARG A 277 2.96 4.18 30.74
N ASN A 278 2.21 5.19 30.31
CA ASN A 278 1.16 5.01 29.32
C ASN A 278 1.74 4.67 27.94
N GLU A 279 2.83 5.34 27.52
CA GLU A 279 3.56 5.04 26.27
C GLU A 279 4.14 3.60 26.28
N LEU A 280 4.70 3.17 27.41
CA LEU A 280 5.20 1.80 27.57
C LEU A 280 4.05 0.78 27.56
N LYS A 281 2.91 1.11 28.17
CA LYS A 281 1.73 0.23 28.13
C LYS A 281 1.20 0.07 26.70
N GLU A 282 1.19 1.14 25.90
CA GLU A 282 0.82 1.08 24.48
C GLU A 282 1.81 0.22 23.68
N LYS A 283 3.11 0.38 23.90
CA LYS A 283 4.14 -0.49 23.28
C LYS A 283 3.98 -1.96 23.68
N VAL A 284 3.66 -2.25 24.94
CA VAL A 284 3.41 -3.63 25.39
C VAL A 284 2.21 -4.22 24.67
N ILE A 285 1.11 -3.46 24.54
CA ILE A 285 -0.08 -3.92 23.80
C ILE A 285 0.26 -4.18 22.33
N MET A 286 0.98 -3.28 21.66
CA MET A 286 1.41 -3.49 20.26
C MET A 286 2.31 -4.73 20.12
N LEU A 287 3.25 -4.94 21.05
CA LEU A 287 4.12 -6.11 21.03
C LEU A 287 3.34 -7.40 21.32
N GLU A 288 2.34 -7.37 22.19
CA GLU A 288 1.44 -8.50 22.44
C GLU A 288 0.58 -8.82 21.21
N GLU A 289 0.11 -7.81 20.49
CA GLU A 289 -0.61 -7.95 19.21
C GLU A 289 0.29 -8.50 18.10
N ASP A 290 1.51 -7.98 17.96
CA ASP A 290 2.51 -8.49 17.01
C ASP A 290 2.87 -9.95 17.34
N LEU A 291 3.11 -10.28 18.61
CA LEU A 291 3.37 -11.66 19.04
C LEU A 291 2.17 -12.57 18.78
N ALA A 292 0.95 -12.08 18.97
CA ALA A 292 -0.27 -12.84 18.62
C ALA A 292 -0.39 -13.05 17.10
N PHE A 293 -0.04 -12.03 16.30
CA PHE A 293 0.00 -12.12 14.85
C PHE A 293 1.05 -13.13 14.37
N TYR A 294 2.26 -13.07 14.91
CA TYR A 294 3.34 -14.02 14.57
C TYR A 294 3.06 -15.43 15.06
N LYS A 295 2.42 -15.59 16.23
CA LYS A 295 1.98 -16.91 16.70
C LYS A 295 0.93 -17.50 15.77
N LYS A 296 -0.03 -16.68 15.32
CA LYS A 296 -1.08 -17.12 14.39
C LYS A 296 -0.54 -17.44 12.99
N THR A 297 0.35 -16.61 12.46
CA THR A 297 1.04 -16.91 11.19
C THR A 297 1.98 -18.11 11.30
N SER A 298 2.62 -18.34 12.46
CA SER A 298 3.38 -19.57 12.67
C SER A 298 2.50 -20.81 12.71
N GLU A 299 1.28 -20.73 13.29
CA GLU A 299 0.30 -21.81 13.28
C GLU A 299 -0.25 -22.06 11.85
N ASP A 300 -0.50 -21.00 11.08
CA ASP A 300 -0.93 -21.07 9.67
C ASP A 300 0.19 -21.54 8.71
N GLU A 301 1.48 -21.30 9.03
CA GLU A 301 2.64 -21.80 8.28
C GLU A 301 2.90 -23.29 8.50
N VAL A 302 2.62 -23.86 9.69
CA VAL A 302 2.73 -25.32 9.89
C VAL A 302 1.62 -26.07 9.14
N ASP A 303 0.44 -25.47 9.03
CA ASP A 303 -0.67 -26.00 8.23
C ASP A 303 -0.42 -25.88 6.72
N SER A 304 0.24 -24.80 6.27
CA SER A 304 0.62 -24.60 4.86
C SER A 304 1.81 -25.48 4.45
N ALA A 305 2.82 -25.67 5.30
CA ALA A 305 3.95 -26.57 5.04
C ALA A 305 3.54 -28.06 5.02
N SER A 306 2.45 -28.41 5.71
CA SER A 306 1.85 -29.74 5.65
C SER A 306 1.10 -30.02 4.34
N LEU A 307 0.73 -28.96 3.60
CA LEU A 307 0.01 -29.05 2.33
C LEU A 307 0.93 -29.03 1.10
N GLU A 308 2.18 -28.55 1.20
CA GLU A 308 3.09 -28.44 0.04
C GLU A 308 3.98 -29.66 -0.24
N LEU A 309 3.99 -30.69 0.63
CA LEU A 309 4.82 -31.89 0.44
C LEU A 309 4.14 -33.07 -0.28
N ASN A 310 2.93 -32.91 -0.82
CA ASN A 310 2.24 -33.98 -1.55
C ASN A 310 1.92 -33.59 -2.99
N THR A 311 2.95 -33.42 -3.83
CA THR A 311 2.81 -33.50 -5.28
C THR A 311 3.88 -34.43 -5.90
N SER A 312 3.66 -35.74 -5.83
CA SER A 312 3.77 -36.66 -6.99
C SER A 312 3.68 -38.14 -6.62
N SER A 313 2.81 -38.82 -7.38
CA SER A 313 2.81 -40.25 -7.76
C SER A 313 2.40 -41.34 -6.76
N ASP A 314 1.26 -41.93 -7.12
CA ASP A 314 0.87 -43.34 -6.96
C ASP A 314 0.62 -43.90 -5.56
N LYS A 315 -0.62 -43.74 -5.09
CA LYS A 315 -1.38 -44.87 -4.53
C LYS A 315 -2.85 -44.84 -4.96
N ALA A 316 -3.21 -45.90 -5.69
CA ALA A 316 -4.46 -46.64 -5.61
C ALA A 316 -5.77 -45.83 -5.53
N LYS A 317 -6.50 -45.87 -6.65
CA LYS A 317 -7.98 -45.93 -6.75
C LYS A 317 -8.71 -45.89 -5.40
N GLU A 318 -8.98 -44.70 -4.91
CA GLU A 318 -10.13 -44.47 -4.07
C GLU A 318 -10.99 -43.45 -4.80
N LYS A 319 -12.07 -43.95 -5.41
CA LYS A 319 -13.13 -43.12 -5.96
C LYS A 319 -13.79 -42.39 -4.78
N HIS A 320 -13.17 -41.32 -4.31
CA HIS A 320 -13.90 -40.28 -3.62
C HIS A 320 -14.77 -39.62 -4.67
N VAL A 321 -15.97 -40.17 -4.85
CA VAL A 321 -17.08 -39.51 -5.54
C VAL A 321 -17.34 -38.24 -4.73
N HIS A 322 -16.68 -37.14 -5.08
CA HIS A 322 -17.22 -35.82 -4.82
C HIS A 322 -18.62 -35.87 -5.43
N LYS A 323 -19.64 -36.01 -4.58
CA LYS A 323 -21.03 -35.96 -5.03
C LYS A 323 -21.17 -34.60 -5.70
N SER A 324 -21.28 -34.58 -7.04
CA SER A 324 -21.52 -33.35 -7.80
C SER A 324 -22.71 -32.62 -7.17
N GLY A 325 -22.78 -31.29 -7.34
CA GLY A 325 -23.93 -30.52 -6.86
C GLY A 325 -25.26 -31.12 -7.33
N ILE A 326 -25.26 -31.74 -8.52
CA ILE A 326 -26.38 -32.46 -9.11
C ILE A 326 -26.67 -33.75 -8.33
N SER A 327 -25.67 -34.60 -8.09
CA SER A 327 -25.82 -35.76 -7.19
C SER A 327 -26.34 -35.39 -5.78
N LYS A 328 -26.00 -34.21 -5.26
CA LYS A 328 -26.51 -33.71 -3.97
C LYS A 328 -27.98 -33.28 -4.07
N LEU A 329 -28.39 -32.67 -5.18
CA LEU A 329 -29.78 -32.25 -5.42
C LEU A 329 -30.75 -33.43 -5.44
N PHE A 330 -30.39 -34.54 -6.07
CA PHE A 330 -31.27 -35.72 -6.17
C PHE A 330 -31.22 -36.66 -4.96
N LYS A 331 -30.30 -36.44 -4.00
CA LYS A 331 -30.11 -37.30 -2.82
C LYS A 331 -31.33 -37.33 -1.89
N PHE A 332 -32.17 -36.29 -1.91
CA PHE A 332 -33.36 -36.19 -1.07
C PHE A 332 -34.47 -37.17 -1.49
N LEU A 333 -34.59 -37.44 -2.79
CA LEU A 333 -35.62 -38.30 -3.38
C LEU A 333 -35.48 -39.80 -3.05
N TRP A 334 -34.36 -40.23 -2.44
CA TRP A 334 -34.05 -41.65 -2.17
C TRP A 334 -33.74 -41.97 -0.69
N LYS A 335 -34.02 -41.06 0.25
CA LYS A 335 -33.68 -41.28 1.66
C LYS A 335 -34.66 -42.20 2.42
N ASP A 336 -35.80 -42.54 1.84
CA ASP A 336 -36.89 -43.22 2.55
C ASP A 336 -36.87 -44.77 2.49
N GLU A 337 -35.87 -45.39 1.85
CA GLU A 337 -35.84 -46.86 1.70
C GLU A 337 -35.19 -47.63 2.87
N GLN A 338 -34.72 -46.98 3.93
CA GLN A 338 -33.90 -47.65 4.97
C GLN A 338 -34.59 -47.90 6.33
N LYS A 339 -35.93 -47.83 6.42
CA LYS A 339 -36.66 -48.15 7.66
C LYS A 339 -37.98 -48.91 7.42
N THR A 340 -37.90 -50.18 7.03
CA THR A 340 -38.91 -51.17 7.46
C THR A 340 -38.24 -52.52 7.70
N PRO A 341 -38.07 -52.97 8.96
CA PRO A 341 -37.73 -54.36 9.21
C PRO A 341 -39.00 -55.19 9.04
N VAL A 342 -39.00 -56.06 8.02
CA VAL A 342 -40.02 -57.10 7.84
C VAL A 342 -40.00 -58.00 9.07
N LYS A 343 -41.06 -57.95 9.89
CA LYS A 343 -41.32 -58.98 10.91
C LYS A 343 -41.66 -60.27 10.19
N THR A 344 -40.78 -61.25 10.27
CA THR A 344 -41.08 -62.64 9.90
C THR A 344 -41.94 -63.24 10.99
N ASP A 345 -43.23 -63.45 10.71
CA ASP A 345 -44.11 -64.27 11.55
C ASP A 345 -43.67 -65.75 11.46
N ASN A 346 -43.54 -66.37 12.64
CA ASN A 346 -43.21 -67.78 12.81
C ASN A 346 -44.31 -68.66 12.22
N TYR A 347 -43.95 -69.46 11.21
CA TYR A 347 -44.78 -70.55 10.71
C TYR A 347 -44.74 -71.74 11.68
N ILE A 348 -45.93 -72.15 12.13
CA ILE A 348 -46.18 -73.39 12.88
C ILE A 348 -46.02 -74.57 11.92
N ALA A 349 -45.16 -75.52 12.28
CA ALA A 349 -45.03 -76.79 11.59
C ALA A 349 -46.31 -77.63 11.76
N VAL A 350 -46.91 -78.05 10.65
CA VAL A 350 -47.92 -79.10 10.62
C VAL A 350 -47.40 -80.18 9.68
N ASP A 351 -47.07 -81.33 10.27
CA ASP A 351 -46.62 -82.51 9.55
C ASP A 351 -47.70 -83.02 8.60
N SER A 352 -47.25 -83.42 7.41
CA SER A 352 -48.06 -84.08 6.38
C SER A 352 -48.03 -85.60 6.60
N PRO A 353 -49.13 -86.33 6.42
CA PRO A 353 -49.11 -87.79 6.44
C PRO A 353 -48.78 -88.32 5.04
N THR A 354 -47.89 -89.31 4.94
CA THR A 354 -47.88 -90.22 3.79
C THR A 354 -47.47 -91.62 4.24
N THR A 355 -48.06 -92.56 3.52
CA THR A 355 -48.30 -93.99 3.72
C THR A 355 -47.06 -94.86 3.89
#